data_AF-A0A3M1CU06-F1
#
_entry.id   AF-A0A3M1CU06-F1
#
_cell.length_a   1.000
_cell.length_b   1.000
_cell.length_c   1.000
_cell.angle_alpha   90.00
_cell.angle_beta   90.00
_cell.angle_gamma   90.00
#
_symmetry.space_group_name_H-M   'P 1'
#
loop_
_entity.id
_entity.type
_entity.pdbx_description
1 polymer ?
#
loop_
_entity_poly.entity_id
_entity_poly.type
_entity_poly.pdbx_seq_one_letter_code
_entity_poly.pdbx_strand_id
1 'polypeptide(L)'
;MSMSAEQISAVVGELNRFVAGAAVQKIKAVSESGCLFSLRRPGRSFGLLAEVSREVKRLHLVERKYPSAFERAPDWVMLLRAELAGWRLDAAGCEFGGRRVIMRFARAGGSKYLGCDLFGAGALWLAAKGTKDARPVIGRTPAGWKDSVEQFEAGMWDAGGTGDREAADEPVVSLELERAYTERLHRTETEKLRNRLKARLGKERKKLERLVAGLERDLSRCEQASGLRRQAEVLKANLWRVPRGTRQIELDDFARPGEKVLLELDPSLDAKGNMERLFSRAKRLERGLPVVKKRLNDANERLSGIRMQLERLEDAPLEELEAIASK
;
A
#
# COMPACT_ATOMS: atom_id res chain seq x y z
N MET A 1 0.39 14.87 -4.18
CA MET A 1 -0.63 15.87 -3.80
C MET A 1 0.10 17.13 -3.36
N SER A 2 -0.29 18.31 -3.86
CA SER A 2 0.30 19.58 -3.44
C SER A 2 -0.78 20.65 -3.33
N MET A 3 -0.56 21.65 -2.48
CA MET A 3 -1.41 22.83 -2.39
C MET A 3 -1.38 23.62 -3.71
N SER A 4 -2.50 24.26 -4.07
CA SER A 4 -2.51 25.21 -5.18
C SER A 4 -1.75 26.49 -4.83
N ALA A 5 -1.36 27.26 -5.84
CA ALA A 5 -0.70 28.56 -5.66
C ALA A 5 -1.56 29.51 -4.81
N GLU A 6 -2.87 29.55 -5.07
CA GLU A 6 -3.85 30.35 -4.32
C GLU A 6 -3.94 29.91 -2.86
N GLN A 7 -3.99 28.60 -2.60
CA GLN A 7 -3.98 28.07 -1.23
C GLN A 7 -2.70 28.43 -0.49
N ILE A 8 -1.55 28.40 -1.17
CA ILE A 8 -0.26 28.77 -0.58
C ILE A 8 -0.21 30.26 -0.27
N SER A 9 -0.60 31.12 -1.22
CA SER A 9 -0.66 32.57 -1.00
C SER A 9 -1.59 32.92 0.17
N ALA A 10 -2.78 32.32 0.24
CA ALA A 10 -3.71 32.54 1.33
C ALA A 10 -3.16 32.08 2.69
N VAL A 11 -2.49 30.91 2.75
CA VAL A 11 -1.82 30.46 3.99
C VAL A 11 -0.70 31.40 4.39
N VAL A 12 0.12 31.90 3.46
CA VAL A 12 1.17 32.88 3.76
C VAL A 12 0.56 34.13 4.41
N GLY A 13 -0.58 34.61 3.90
CA GLY A 13 -1.35 35.70 4.52
C GLY A 13 -1.77 35.37 5.96
N GLU A 14 -2.27 34.15 6.21
CA GLU A 14 -2.62 33.69 7.56
C GLU A 14 -1.41 33.62 8.50
N LEU A 15 -0.24 33.18 8.02
CA LEU A 15 0.99 33.14 8.82
C LEU A 15 1.40 34.55 9.25
N ASN A 16 1.41 35.49 8.31
CA ASN A 16 1.74 36.89 8.59
C ASN A 16 0.74 37.54 9.55
N ARG A 17 -0.54 37.22 9.42
CA ARG A 17 -1.59 37.78 10.29
C ARG A 17 -1.57 37.20 11.71
N PHE A 18 -1.61 35.89 11.84
CA PHE A 18 -1.88 35.23 13.12
C PHE A 18 -0.60 34.88 13.89
N VAL A 19 0.46 34.53 13.16
CA VAL A 19 1.63 33.85 13.73
C VAL A 19 2.87 34.73 13.73
N ALA A 20 2.88 35.86 13.03
CA ALA A 20 3.95 36.84 13.12
C ALA A 20 4.26 37.21 14.59
N GLY A 21 5.54 37.20 14.92
CA GLY A 21 6.08 37.37 16.26
C GLY A 21 5.98 36.13 17.17
N ALA A 22 5.39 35.02 16.76
CA ALA A 22 5.27 33.82 17.59
C ALA A 22 6.61 33.11 17.78
N ALA A 23 6.96 32.77 19.02
CA ALA A 23 8.20 32.07 19.35
C ALA A 23 8.06 30.56 19.14
N VAL A 24 9.07 29.94 18.52
CA VAL A 24 9.16 28.48 18.37
C VAL A 24 9.44 27.84 19.72
N GLN A 25 8.48 27.09 20.25
CA GLN A 25 8.58 26.37 21.51
C GLN A 25 9.11 24.95 21.32
N LYS A 26 8.60 24.25 20.29
CA LYS A 26 8.91 22.85 20.02
C LYS A 26 8.86 22.57 18.54
N ILE A 27 9.67 21.63 18.09
CA ILE A 27 9.65 21.10 16.72
C ILE A 27 9.64 19.57 16.83
N LYS A 28 8.75 18.88 16.12
CA LYS A 28 8.69 17.40 16.11
C LYS A 28 8.56 16.88 14.68
N ALA A 29 9.17 15.73 14.39
CA ALA A 29 8.86 14.99 13.19
C ALA A 29 7.47 14.34 13.34
N VAL A 30 6.64 14.51 12.32
CA VAL A 30 5.32 13.87 12.20
C VAL A 30 5.27 12.88 11.04
N SER A 31 6.31 12.84 10.22
CA SER A 31 6.59 11.83 9.19
C SER A 31 8.09 11.87 8.85
N GLU A 32 8.55 11.02 7.94
CA GLU A 32 9.94 11.05 7.44
C GLU A 32 10.32 12.39 6.78
N SER A 33 9.36 13.10 6.19
CA SER A 33 9.56 14.35 5.45
C SER A 33 8.71 15.51 5.97
N GLY A 34 8.21 15.39 7.20
CA GLY A 34 7.24 16.33 7.77
C GLY A 34 7.51 16.68 9.22
N CYS A 35 7.39 17.95 9.55
CA CYS A 35 7.54 18.46 10.92
C CYS A 35 6.40 19.39 11.34
N LEU A 36 6.12 19.38 12.65
CA LEU A 36 5.23 20.33 13.29
C LEU A 36 6.02 21.27 14.19
N PHE A 37 5.89 22.57 13.93
CA PHE A 37 6.33 23.65 14.80
C PHE A 37 5.21 23.99 15.77
N SER A 38 5.51 24.03 17.07
CA SER A 38 4.65 24.61 18.08
C SER A 38 5.09 26.04 18.33
N LEU A 39 4.26 27.00 17.95
CA LEU A 39 4.52 28.42 17.98
C LEU A 39 3.67 29.08 19.06
N ARG A 40 4.23 30.04 19.81
CA ARG A 40 3.55 30.68 20.94
C ARG A 40 3.57 32.19 20.84
N ARG A 41 2.40 32.80 20.99
CA ARG A 41 2.21 34.21 21.37
C ARG A 41 1.62 34.27 22.79
N PRO A 42 1.68 35.41 23.48
CA PRO A 42 0.89 35.60 24.70
C PRO A 42 -0.57 35.24 24.43
N GLY A 43 -1.18 34.44 25.31
CA GLY A 43 -2.57 33.98 25.15
C GLY A 43 -2.76 32.81 24.17
N ARG A 44 -2.13 32.79 22.98
CA ARG A 44 -2.45 31.81 21.91
C ARG A 44 -1.26 30.96 21.45
N SER A 45 -1.52 29.66 21.23
CA SER A 45 -0.55 28.69 20.68
C SER A 45 -1.02 28.23 19.32
N PHE A 46 -0.08 28.00 18.40
CA PHE A 46 -0.35 27.58 17.04
C PHE A 46 0.49 26.35 16.70
N GLY A 47 -0.09 25.41 15.96
CA GLY A 47 0.65 24.37 15.25
C GLY A 47 0.89 24.82 13.81
N LEU A 48 2.13 24.81 13.34
CA LEU A 48 2.46 24.99 11.93
C LEU A 48 3.04 23.68 11.39
N LEU A 49 2.32 23.04 10.49
CA LEU A 49 2.74 21.82 9.83
C LEU A 49 3.47 22.16 8.54
N ALA A 50 4.62 21.52 8.31
CA ALA A 50 5.33 21.52 7.03
C ALA A 50 5.62 20.08 6.64
N GLU A 51 5.08 19.64 5.50
CA GLU A 51 5.24 18.30 4.95
C GLU A 51 5.67 18.43 3.49
N VAL A 52 6.79 17.80 3.13
CA VAL A 52 7.39 17.90 1.79
C VAL A 52 7.56 16.54 1.10
N SER A 53 6.89 15.49 1.59
CA SER A 53 6.91 14.16 0.96
C SER A 53 6.51 14.17 -0.54
N ARG A 54 6.80 13.07 -1.24
CA ARG A 54 6.40 12.94 -2.65
C ARG A 54 4.88 12.87 -2.80
N GLU A 55 4.23 12.21 -1.86
CA GLU A 55 2.81 11.91 -1.81
C GLU A 55 2.00 13.14 -1.39
N VAL A 56 2.48 13.90 -0.41
CA VAL A 56 1.81 15.07 0.17
C VAL A 56 2.82 16.20 0.34
N LYS A 57 2.50 17.36 -0.20
CA LYS A 57 3.23 18.61 0.03
C LYS A 57 2.26 19.65 0.53
N ARG A 58 2.46 20.09 1.77
CA ARG A 58 1.61 21.09 2.40
C ARG A 58 2.33 21.84 3.50
N LEU A 59 1.96 23.10 3.66
CA LEU A 59 2.37 23.95 4.75
C LEU A 59 1.15 24.78 5.16
N HIS A 60 0.69 24.64 6.40
CA HIS A 60 -0.46 25.39 6.92
C HIS A 60 -0.57 25.26 8.45
N LEU A 61 -1.39 26.12 9.06
CA LEU A 61 -1.70 26.01 10.48
C LEU A 61 -2.61 24.80 10.76
N VAL A 62 -2.48 24.24 11.95
CA VAL A 62 -3.24 23.06 12.38
C VAL A 62 -3.64 23.18 13.84
N GLU A 63 -4.80 22.63 14.16
CA GLU A 63 -5.32 22.53 15.53
C GLU A 63 -5.19 21.11 16.09
N ARG A 64 -5.18 20.10 15.22
CA ARG A 64 -5.09 18.71 15.67
C ARG A 64 -3.74 18.43 16.32
N LYS A 65 -3.77 17.57 17.34
CA LYS A 65 -2.55 17.01 17.93
C LYS A 65 -1.96 15.97 17.00
N TYR A 66 -0.74 16.23 16.53
CA TYR A 66 0.07 15.24 15.82
C TYR A 66 1.02 14.52 16.79
N PRO A 67 0.98 13.19 16.96
CA PRO A 67 2.00 12.47 17.73
C PRO A 67 3.36 12.54 17.03
N SER A 68 4.44 12.20 17.74
CA SER A 68 5.74 11.97 17.09
C SER A 68 5.65 10.71 16.25
N ALA A 69 6.10 10.76 14.99
CA ALA A 69 6.17 9.56 14.14
C ALA A 69 7.34 8.62 14.52
N PHE A 70 8.24 9.09 15.37
CA PHE A 70 9.44 8.37 15.77
C PHE A 70 9.58 8.36 17.29
N GLU A 71 10.04 7.23 17.83
CA GLU A 71 10.44 7.11 19.24
C GLU A 71 11.65 8.01 19.53
N ARG A 72 12.67 7.95 18.67
CA ARG A 72 13.83 8.85 18.69
C ARG A 72 13.73 9.87 17.57
N ALA A 73 13.95 11.15 17.90
CA ALA A 73 13.85 12.21 16.91
C ALA A 73 14.97 12.11 15.85
N PRO A 74 14.65 12.23 14.55
CA PRO A 74 15.65 12.26 13.48
C PRO A 74 16.61 13.45 13.57
N ASP A 75 17.83 13.29 13.03
CA ASP A 75 18.89 14.30 13.07
C ASP A 75 18.48 15.62 12.42
N TRP A 76 17.72 15.57 11.33
CA TRP A 76 17.24 16.79 10.66
C TRP A 76 16.27 17.61 11.53
N VAL A 77 15.49 16.97 12.41
CA VAL A 77 14.67 17.69 13.40
C VAL A 77 15.56 18.27 14.49
N MET A 78 16.62 17.55 14.90
CA MET A 78 17.58 18.07 15.87
C MET A 78 18.29 19.31 15.35
N LEU A 79 18.66 19.32 14.06
CA LEU A 79 19.15 20.51 13.37
C LEU A 79 18.14 21.66 13.47
N LEU A 80 16.88 21.46 13.10
CA LEU A 80 15.86 22.52 13.23
C LEU A 80 15.72 23.03 14.67
N ARG A 81 15.74 22.14 15.67
CA ARG A 81 15.65 22.53 17.09
C ARG A 81 16.84 23.37 17.52
N ALA A 82 18.06 22.94 17.19
CA ALA A 82 19.28 23.68 17.49
C ALA A 82 19.26 25.08 16.86
N GLU A 83 18.65 25.19 15.67
CA GLU A 83 18.71 26.41 14.88
C GLU A 83 17.57 27.40 15.13
N LEU A 84 16.36 26.91 15.42
CA LEU A 84 15.15 27.73 15.46
C LEU A 84 14.43 27.71 16.81
N ALA A 85 14.77 26.85 17.77
CA ALA A 85 14.12 26.89 19.09
C ALA A 85 14.33 28.25 19.77
N GLY A 86 13.25 28.85 20.24
CA GLY A 86 13.24 30.20 20.83
C GLY A 86 13.32 31.36 19.83
N TRP A 87 13.50 31.09 18.53
CA TRP A 87 13.39 32.13 17.49
C TRP A 87 11.93 32.48 17.23
N ARG A 88 11.66 33.70 16.75
CA ARG A 88 10.30 34.14 16.43
C ARG A 88 10.06 34.07 14.92
N LEU A 89 8.97 33.44 14.49
CA LEU A 89 8.51 33.58 13.11
C LEU A 89 8.03 35.01 12.93
N ASP A 90 8.74 35.79 12.13
CA ASP A 90 8.52 37.23 11.98
C ASP A 90 7.72 37.55 10.72
N ALA A 91 8.07 36.89 9.61
CA ALA A 91 7.39 37.06 8.33
C ALA A 91 7.43 35.77 7.52
N ALA A 92 6.48 35.63 6.60
CA ALA A 92 6.45 34.61 5.56
C ALA A 92 6.15 35.25 4.20
N GLY A 93 6.59 34.59 3.14
CA GLY A 93 6.37 35.01 1.76
C GLY A 93 6.42 33.80 0.83
N CYS A 94 5.83 33.91 -0.35
CA CYS A 94 5.97 32.89 -1.38
C CYS A 94 6.44 33.44 -2.72
N GLU A 95 7.08 32.57 -3.50
CA GLU A 95 7.61 32.84 -4.84
C GLU A 95 7.36 31.63 -5.77
N PHE A 96 7.85 31.73 -7.02
CA PHE A 96 7.68 30.71 -8.07
C PHE A 96 6.21 30.33 -8.31
N GLY A 97 5.33 31.33 -8.36
CA GLY A 97 3.89 31.11 -8.50
C GLY A 97 3.30 30.38 -7.29
N GLY A 98 3.72 30.77 -6.08
CA GLY A 98 3.23 30.20 -4.83
C GLY A 98 3.63 28.75 -4.62
N ARG A 99 4.82 28.31 -5.05
CA ARG A 99 5.27 26.91 -4.87
C ARG A 99 6.42 26.76 -3.88
N ARG A 100 7.13 27.85 -3.60
CA ARG A 100 8.11 27.92 -2.52
C ARG A 100 7.63 28.92 -1.49
N VAL A 101 7.63 28.52 -0.23
CA VAL A 101 7.35 29.38 0.92
C VAL A 101 8.65 29.63 1.66
N ILE A 102 8.94 30.89 1.97
CA ILE A 102 10.06 31.27 2.82
C ILE A 102 9.51 31.90 4.09
N MET A 103 10.02 31.42 5.22
CA MET A 103 9.70 31.92 6.54
C MET A 103 10.94 32.53 7.17
N ARG A 104 10.87 33.80 7.52
CA ARG A 104 11.91 34.52 8.25
C ARG A 104 11.70 34.35 9.75
N PHE A 105 12.70 33.79 10.40
CA PHE A 105 12.81 33.71 11.84
C PHE A 105 13.79 34.75 12.34
N ALA A 106 13.41 35.54 13.34
CA ALA A 106 14.23 36.61 13.91
C ALA A 106 14.50 36.39 15.41
N ARG A 107 15.67 36.86 15.84
CA ARG A 107 16.07 37.02 17.25
C ARG A 107 17.02 38.22 17.34
N ALA A 108 17.29 38.73 18.55
CA ALA A 108 18.22 39.84 18.80
C ALA A 108 19.66 39.67 18.23
N GLY A 109 20.02 38.49 17.69
CA GLY A 109 21.31 38.22 17.05
C GLY A 109 21.27 37.99 15.54
N GLY A 110 20.12 38.22 14.87
CA GLY A 110 20.00 38.13 13.41
C GLY A 110 18.74 37.44 12.92
N SER A 111 18.74 37.11 11.62
CA SER A 111 17.62 36.46 10.92
C SER A 111 18.06 35.14 10.28
N LYS A 112 17.15 34.17 10.29
CA LYS A 112 17.26 32.88 9.59
C LYS A 112 16.05 32.68 8.68
N TYR A 113 16.23 31.92 7.62
CA TYR A 113 15.22 31.65 6.61
C TYR A 113 15.04 30.15 6.52
N LEU A 114 13.81 29.71 6.69
CA LEU A 114 13.40 28.34 6.42
C LEU A 114 12.61 28.35 5.11
N GLY A 115 13.20 27.81 4.05
CA GLY A 115 12.55 27.64 2.76
C GLY A 115 11.91 26.27 2.65
N CYS A 116 10.68 26.25 2.15
CA CYS A 116 9.86 25.06 1.96
C CYS A 116 9.44 24.97 0.49
N ASP A 117 9.98 23.98 -0.21
CA ASP A 117 9.69 23.74 -1.62
C ASP A 117 8.53 22.74 -1.71
N LEU A 118 7.34 23.23 -2.07
CA LEU A 118 6.11 22.43 -2.19
C LEU A 118 5.93 21.87 -3.61
N PHE A 119 7.02 21.69 -4.35
CA PHE A 119 7.04 21.18 -5.72
C PHE A 119 8.21 20.20 -5.94
N GLY A 120 8.19 19.51 -7.09
CA GLY A 120 9.23 18.54 -7.46
C GLY A 120 9.41 17.44 -6.40
N ALA A 121 10.66 17.17 -6.04
CA ALA A 121 10.99 16.21 -4.99
C ALA A 121 10.58 16.66 -3.57
N GLY A 122 10.30 17.96 -3.39
CA GLY A 122 10.10 18.57 -2.09
C GLY A 122 11.42 18.82 -1.37
N ALA A 123 11.51 19.94 -0.66
CA ALA A 123 12.69 20.25 0.13
C ALA A 123 12.34 21.16 1.31
N LEU A 124 13.07 20.98 2.40
CA LEU A 124 13.13 21.92 3.51
C LEU A 124 14.59 22.31 3.68
N TRP A 125 14.89 23.61 3.71
CA TRP A 125 16.26 24.10 3.77
C TRP A 125 16.36 25.35 4.63
N LEU A 126 17.52 25.54 5.26
CA LEU A 126 17.76 26.58 6.23
C LEU A 126 18.97 27.44 5.85
N ALA A 127 18.79 28.76 5.84
CA ALA A 127 19.87 29.73 5.65
C ALA A 127 19.89 30.75 6.79
N ALA A 128 21.07 31.22 7.20
CA ALA A 128 21.19 32.41 8.05
C ALA A 128 21.46 33.64 7.18
N LYS A 129 21.03 34.83 7.60
CA LYS A 129 21.33 36.07 6.87
C LYS A 129 22.85 36.24 6.70
N GLY A 130 23.30 36.50 5.47
CA GLY A 130 24.71 36.71 5.15
C GLY A 130 25.58 35.45 5.13
N THR A 131 24.99 34.25 5.27
CA THR A 131 25.74 32.99 5.14
C THR A 131 26.22 32.76 3.71
N LYS A 132 27.32 32.02 3.54
CA LYS A 132 27.79 31.53 2.24
C LYS A 132 27.05 30.27 1.79
N ASP A 133 26.53 29.49 2.74
CA ASP A 133 25.90 28.20 2.50
C ASP A 133 24.55 28.07 3.21
N ALA A 134 23.58 27.45 2.53
CA ALA A 134 22.33 26.99 3.12
C ALA A 134 22.37 25.48 3.37
N ARG A 135 21.82 25.08 4.52
CA ARG A 135 21.81 23.68 4.97
C ARG A 135 20.53 22.98 4.50
N PRO A 136 20.63 21.81 3.86
CA PRO A 136 19.47 20.98 3.63
C PRO A 136 18.97 20.43 4.98
N VAL A 137 17.69 20.59 5.23
CA VAL A 137 17.00 19.96 6.37
C VAL A 137 16.36 18.66 5.88
N ILE A 138 15.56 18.73 4.82
CA ILE A 138 15.00 17.57 4.12
C ILE A 138 15.29 17.76 2.62
N GLY A 139 15.78 16.70 1.98
CA GLY A 139 16.08 16.74 0.55
C GLY A 139 17.38 17.49 0.25
N ARG A 140 17.33 18.43 -0.70
CA ARG A 140 18.49 19.19 -1.17
C ARG A 140 18.24 20.69 -1.02
N THR A 141 19.30 21.46 -0.79
CA THR A 141 19.26 22.90 -0.95
C THR A 141 19.05 23.23 -2.44
N PRO A 142 18.05 24.04 -2.81
CA PRO A 142 17.80 24.37 -4.20
C PRO A 142 18.88 25.29 -4.76
N ALA A 143 19.14 25.17 -6.07
CA ALA A 143 19.88 26.20 -6.79
C ALA A 143 19.13 27.54 -6.69
N GLY A 144 19.87 28.65 -6.53
CA GLY A 144 19.27 29.98 -6.38
C GLY A 144 18.68 30.27 -4.99
N TRP A 145 18.91 29.43 -3.97
CA TRP A 145 18.43 29.70 -2.60
C TRP A 145 18.88 31.07 -2.07
N LYS A 146 20.05 31.55 -2.51
CA LYS A 146 20.61 32.83 -2.10
C LYS A 146 19.80 33.99 -2.69
N ASP A 147 19.49 33.92 -3.99
CA ASP A 147 18.63 34.90 -4.66
C ASP A 147 17.25 34.94 -4.00
N SER A 148 16.71 33.78 -3.65
CA SER A 148 15.48 33.67 -2.86
C SER A 148 15.60 34.37 -1.50
N VAL A 149 16.71 34.25 -0.76
CA VAL A 149 16.85 34.98 0.52
C VAL A 149 17.03 36.49 0.30
N GLU A 150 17.77 36.89 -0.73
CA GLU A 150 18.06 38.30 -1.04
C GLU A 150 16.81 39.05 -1.51
N GLN A 151 16.04 38.43 -2.42
CA GLN A 151 14.74 38.95 -2.80
C GLN A 151 13.84 39.07 -1.57
N PHE A 152 13.89 38.12 -0.61
CA PHE A 152 13.05 38.15 0.62
C PHE A 152 13.31 39.40 1.43
N GLU A 153 14.57 39.69 1.62
CA GLU A 153 15.00 40.89 2.33
C GLU A 153 14.70 42.17 1.55
N ALA A 154 14.65 42.11 0.22
CA ALA A 154 14.22 43.23 -0.63
C ALA A 154 12.70 43.44 -0.67
N GLY A 155 11.90 42.58 -0.03
CA GLY A 155 10.43 42.67 -0.03
C GLY A 155 9.78 42.27 -1.37
N MET A 156 10.53 41.63 -2.28
CA MET A 156 10.04 41.21 -3.59
C MET A 156 9.29 39.86 -3.55
N TRP A 157 8.26 39.76 -2.69
CA TRP A 157 7.54 38.50 -2.40
C TRP A 157 6.06 38.72 -2.41
N ASP A 158 5.34 37.67 -2.78
CA ASP A 158 3.94 37.59 -2.41
C ASP A 158 3.86 37.33 -0.89
N ALA A 159 3.51 38.37 -0.14
CA ALA A 159 3.27 38.31 1.31
C ALA A 159 1.94 37.61 1.66
N GLY A 160 1.24 37.10 0.65
CA GLY A 160 -0.03 36.45 0.78
C GLY A 160 -1.18 37.43 1.00
N GLY A 161 -2.35 37.05 0.51
CA GLY A 161 -3.60 37.76 0.76
C GLY A 161 -4.71 36.77 1.08
N THR A 162 -5.52 37.07 2.09
CA THR A 162 -6.70 36.23 2.39
C THR A 162 -7.93 36.62 1.56
N GLY A 163 -7.82 37.63 0.68
CA GLY A 163 -8.94 38.19 -0.08
C GLY A 163 -10.06 38.66 0.86
N ASP A 164 -11.32 38.42 0.49
CA ASP A 164 -12.51 38.75 1.30
C ASP A 164 -12.52 38.12 2.70
N ARG A 165 -11.63 37.17 2.99
CA ARG A 165 -11.50 36.49 4.30
C ARG A 165 -10.60 37.25 5.28
N GLU A 166 -10.13 38.45 4.93
CA GLU A 166 -9.36 39.36 5.81
C GLU A 166 -10.12 39.76 7.09
N ALA A 167 -11.44 39.58 7.17
CA ALA A 167 -12.19 39.88 8.39
C ALA A 167 -12.19 38.75 9.44
N ALA A 168 -11.73 37.54 9.13
CA ALA A 168 -11.85 36.39 10.04
C ALA A 168 -10.86 36.41 11.23
N ASP A 169 -11.30 36.10 12.45
CA ASP A 169 -10.44 36.03 13.66
C ASP A 169 -9.64 34.71 13.80
N GLU A 170 -9.79 33.82 12.81
CA GLU A 170 -9.21 32.49 12.76
C GLU A 170 -8.61 32.18 11.38
N PRO A 171 -7.61 31.27 11.31
CA PRO A 171 -6.97 30.88 10.05
C PRO A 171 -7.84 29.88 9.27
N VAL A 172 -8.95 30.37 8.72
CA VAL A 172 -9.99 29.59 8.03
C VAL A 172 -9.42 28.69 6.92
N VAL A 173 -8.51 29.20 6.08
CA VAL A 173 -7.92 28.44 4.98
C VAL A 173 -7.09 27.29 5.51
N SER A 174 -6.26 27.53 6.53
CA SER A 174 -5.49 26.47 7.18
C SER A 174 -6.39 25.38 7.80
N LEU A 175 -7.52 25.76 8.40
CA LEU A 175 -8.48 24.80 8.98
C LEU A 175 -9.22 24.00 7.90
N GLU A 176 -9.62 24.64 6.81
CA GLU A 176 -10.21 23.98 5.63
C GLU A 176 -9.22 22.98 5.01
N LEU A 177 -7.95 23.37 4.88
CA LEU A 177 -6.88 22.51 4.41
C LEU A 177 -6.64 21.34 5.36
N GLU A 178 -6.64 21.56 6.68
CA GLU A 178 -6.47 20.50 7.66
C GLU A 178 -7.54 19.42 7.51
N ARG A 179 -8.81 19.81 7.38
CA ARG A 179 -9.94 18.89 7.14
C ARG A 179 -9.77 18.13 5.82
N ALA A 180 -9.56 18.86 4.73
CA ALA A 180 -9.43 18.27 3.39
C ALA A 180 -8.26 17.29 3.27
N TYR A 181 -7.09 17.63 3.82
CA TYR A 181 -5.93 16.73 3.80
C TYR A 181 -6.11 15.53 4.73
N THR A 182 -6.76 15.70 5.88
CA THR A 182 -7.02 14.59 6.81
C THR A 182 -7.91 13.54 6.14
N GLU A 183 -9.04 13.96 5.57
CA GLU A 183 -9.95 13.04 4.86
C GLU A 183 -9.27 12.34 3.69
N ARG A 184 -8.49 13.07 2.89
CA ARG A 184 -7.76 12.51 1.74
C ARG A 184 -6.65 11.56 2.14
N LEU A 185 -5.90 11.86 3.20
CA LEU A 185 -4.86 10.98 3.74
C LEU A 185 -5.46 9.68 4.24
N HIS A 186 -6.50 9.75 5.07
CA HIS A 186 -7.21 8.57 5.56
C HIS A 186 -7.74 7.70 4.41
N ARG A 187 -8.34 8.32 3.38
CA ARG A 187 -8.80 7.61 2.18
C ARG A 187 -7.65 6.91 1.45
N THR A 188 -6.55 7.63 1.23
CA THR A 188 -5.36 7.11 0.53
C THR A 188 -4.72 5.95 1.28
N GLU A 189 -4.61 6.04 2.60
CA GLU A 189 -4.06 4.97 3.46
C GLU A 189 -4.96 3.74 3.43
N THR A 190 -6.28 3.95 3.56
CA THR A 190 -7.29 2.88 3.45
C THR A 190 -7.18 2.14 2.12
N GLU A 191 -7.16 2.88 1.00
CA GLU A 191 -7.05 2.32 -0.34
C GLU A 191 -5.73 1.56 -0.54
N LYS A 192 -4.61 2.12 -0.09
CA LYS A 192 -3.29 1.47 -0.18
C LYS A 192 -3.27 0.15 0.60
N LEU A 193 -3.76 0.16 1.84
CA LEU A 193 -3.78 -1.04 2.68
C LEU A 193 -4.73 -2.10 2.10
N ARG A 194 -5.93 -1.69 1.68
CA ARG A 194 -6.91 -2.54 1.00
C ARG A 194 -6.30 -3.21 -0.23
N ASN A 195 -5.66 -2.44 -1.11
CA ASN A 195 -5.04 -2.97 -2.32
C ASN A 195 -3.89 -3.94 -2.02
N ARG A 196 -3.07 -3.65 -0.99
CA ARG A 196 -2.02 -4.56 -0.53
C ARG A 196 -2.60 -5.90 -0.04
N LEU A 197 -3.66 -5.86 0.77
CA LEU A 197 -4.33 -7.05 1.28
C LEU A 197 -5.03 -7.84 0.17
N LYS A 198 -5.77 -7.16 -0.73
CA LYS A 198 -6.37 -7.78 -1.92
C LYS A 198 -5.31 -8.44 -2.80
N ALA A 199 -4.15 -7.84 -2.99
CA ALA A 199 -3.05 -8.43 -3.74
C ALA A 199 -2.47 -9.68 -3.04
N ARG A 200 -2.30 -9.65 -1.71
CA ARG A 200 -1.84 -10.80 -0.91
C ARG A 200 -2.82 -11.98 -1.05
N LEU A 201 -4.09 -11.75 -0.72
CA LEU A 201 -5.14 -12.78 -0.76
C LEU A 201 -5.42 -13.24 -2.19
N GLY A 202 -5.38 -12.34 -3.18
CA GLY A 202 -5.57 -12.68 -4.59
C GLY A 202 -4.48 -13.62 -5.14
N LYS A 203 -3.23 -13.49 -4.68
CA LYS A 203 -2.16 -14.45 -5.00
C LYS A 203 -2.44 -15.82 -4.40
N GLU A 204 -2.91 -15.88 -3.16
CA GLU A 204 -3.25 -17.14 -2.49
C GLU A 204 -4.47 -17.81 -3.14
N ARG A 205 -5.51 -17.04 -3.45
CA ARG A 205 -6.69 -17.49 -4.20
C ARG A 205 -6.29 -18.16 -5.51
N LYS A 206 -5.47 -17.50 -6.34
CA LYS A 206 -4.99 -18.05 -7.62
C LYS A 206 -4.20 -19.35 -7.45
N LYS A 207 -3.44 -19.50 -6.35
CA LYS A 207 -2.73 -20.76 -6.05
C LYS A 207 -3.72 -21.88 -5.71
N LEU A 208 -4.72 -21.60 -4.88
CA LEU A 208 -5.76 -22.57 -4.52
C LEU A 208 -6.62 -22.94 -5.72
N GLU A 209 -7.02 -21.99 -6.57
CA GLU A 209 -7.78 -22.27 -7.79
C GLU A 209 -7.02 -23.25 -8.71
N ARG A 210 -5.71 -23.07 -8.88
CA ARG A 210 -4.86 -24.01 -9.63
C ARG A 210 -4.76 -25.38 -8.96
N LEU A 211 -4.69 -25.42 -7.63
CA LEU A 211 -4.67 -26.67 -6.87
C LEU A 211 -5.99 -27.43 -7.03
N VAL A 212 -7.12 -26.76 -6.86
CA VAL A 212 -8.47 -27.30 -7.07
C VAL A 212 -8.60 -27.87 -8.48
N ALA A 213 -8.25 -27.09 -9.51
CA ALA A 213 -8.29 -27.56 -10.90
C ALA A 213 -7.36 -28.76 -11.17
N GLY A 214 -6.27 -28.93 -10.40
CA GLY A 214 -5.42 -30.11 -10.45
C GLY A 214 -6.07 -31.32 -9.78
N LEU A 215 -6.63 -31.13 -8.59
CA LEU A 215 -7.31 -32.16 -7.81
C LEU A 215 -8.59 -32.65 -8.49
N GLU A 216 -9.33 -31.79 -9.18
CA GLU A 216 -10.49 -32.17 -10.00
C GLU A 216 -10.10 -33.09 -11.17
N ARG A 217 -8.97 -32.80 -11.82
CA ARG A 217 -8.42 -33.68 -12.87
C ARG A 217 -7.98 -35.03 -12.30
N ASP A 218 -7.37 -35.04 -11.13
CA ASP A 218 -6.98 -36.27 -10.46
C ASP A 218 -8.20 -37.06 -9.93
N LEU A 219 -9.26 -36.38 -9.50
CA LEU A 219 -10.52 -36.98 -9.10
C LEU A 219 -11.17 -37.71 -10.28
N SER A 220 -11.28 -37.04 -11.42
CA SER A 220 -11.80 -37.64 -12.66
C SER A 220 -11.02 -38.89 -13.08
N ARG A 221 -9.69 -38.89 -12.93
CA ARG A 221 -8.86 -40.09 -13.15
C ARG A 221 -9.16 -41.21 -12.15
N CYS A 222 -9.42 -40.87 -10.89
CA CYS A 222 -9.78 -41.85 -9.87
C CYS A 222 -11.17 -42.45 -10.10
N GLU A 223 -12.13 -41.66 -10.61
CA GLU A 223 -13.48 -42.12 -10.94
C GLU A 223 -13.51 -43.12 -12.11
N GLN A 224 -12.51 -43.08 -13.01
CA GLN A 224 -12.33 -44.08 -14.06
C GLN A 224 -11.91 -45.47 -13.53
N ALA A 225 -11.60 -45.61 -12.25
CA ALA A 225 -11.15 -46.88 -11.68
C ALA A 225 -12.18 -48.01 -11.83
N SER A 226 -13.47 -47.69 -11.74
CA SER A 226 -14.56 -48.65 -11.93
C SER A 226 -14.57 -49.25 -13.34
N GLY A 227 -14.30 -48.42 -14.36
CA GLY A 227 -14.16 -48.86 -15.75
C GLY A 227 -12.95 -49.79 -15.94
N LEU A 228 -11.80 -49.46 -15.35
CA LEU A 228 -10.60 -50.30 -15.38
C LEU A 228 -10.81 -51.63 -14.65
N ARG A 229 -11.55 -51.61 -13.53
CA ARG A 229 -11.94 -52.80 -12.78
C ARG A 229 -12.82 -53.70 -13.64
N ARG A 230 -13.84 -53.16 -14.30
CA ARG A 230 -14.70 -53.88 -15.24
C ARG A 230 -13.90 -54.50 -16.38
N GLN A 231 -13.02 -53.73 -17.00
CA GLN A 231 -12.11 -54.21 -18.05
C GLN A 231 -11.24 -55.38 -17.57
N ALA A 232 -10.72 -55.32 -16.34
CA ALA A 232 -9.93 -56.39 -15.75
C ALA A 232 -10.76 -57.67 -15.50
N GLU A 233 -12.00 -57.54 -15.01
CA GLU A 233 -12.92 -58.67 -14.80
C GLU A 233 -13.31 -59.33 -16.15
N VAL A 234 -13.62 -58.54 -17.19
CA VAL A 234 -13.93 -59.06 -18.53
C VAL A 234 -12.73 -59.81 -19.12
N LEU A 235 -11.53 -59.25 -19.00
CA LEU A 235 -10.30 -59.90 -19.47
C LEU A 235 -10.02 -61.19 -18.70
N LYS A 236 -10.25 -61.20 -17.38
CA LYS A 236 -10.10 -62.37 -16.51
C LYS A 236 -11.04 -63.52 -16.93
N ALA A 237 -12.28 -63.22 -17.28
CA ALA A 237 -13.26 -64.23 -17.72
C ALA A 237 -12.96 -64.79 -19.13
N ASN A 238 -12.20 -64.07 -19.94
CA ASN A 238 -11.91 -64.40 -21.33
C ASN A 238 -10.42 -64.69 -21.61
N LEU A 239 -9.61 -65.00 -20.58
CA LEU A 239 -8.15 -65.16 -20.72
C LEU A 239 -7.75 -66.15 -21.83
N TRP A 240 -8.53 -67.21 -22.02
CA TRP A 240 -8.30 -68.25 -23.02
C TRP A 240 -8.48 -67.77 -24.47
N ARG A 241 -9.15 -66.63 -24.70
CA ARG A 241 -9.42 -66.06 -26.03
C ARG A 241 -8.38 -65.04 -26.49
N VAL A 242 -7.38 -64.73 -25.66
CA VAL A 242 -6.46 -63.62 -25.91
C VAL A 242 -5.09 -64.15 -26.37
N PRO A 243 -4.73 -64.03 -27.66
CA PRO A 243 -3.40 -64.39 -28.14
C PRO A 243 -2.30 -63.48 -27.57
N ARG A 244 -1.06 -63.97 -27.56
CA ARG A 244 0.11 -63.12 -27.26
C ARG A 244 0.35 -62.13 -28.39
N GLY A 245 0.79 -60.92 -28.03
CA GLY A 245 1.06 -59.85 -29.00
C GLY A 245 -0.18 -59.05 -29.44
N THR A 246 -1.36 -59.37 -28.93
CA THR A 246 -2.60 -58.65 -29.25
C THR A 246 -2.57 -57.21 -28.71
N ARG A 247 -2.86 -56.23 -29.57
CA ARG A 247 -2.99 -54.81 -29.20
C ARG A 247 -4.40 -54.42 -28.78
N GLN A 248 -5.40 -55.04 -29.40
CA GLN A 248 -6.79 -54.72 -29.19
C GLN A 248 -7.63 -55.97 -29.37
N ILE A 249 -8.61 -56.19 -28.49
CA ILE A 249 -9.55 -57.30 -28.59
C ILE A 249 -10.92 -56.90 -28.05
N GLU A 250 -11.97 -57.39 -28.70
CA GLU A 250 -13.34 -57.22 -28.25
C GLU A 250 -13.78 -58.50 -27.53
N LEU A 251 -14.18 -58.38 -26.25
CA LEU A 251 -14.54 -59.51 -25.40
C LEU A 251 -15.95 -59.36 -24.86
N ASP A 252 -16.65 -60.48 -24.71
CA ASP A 252 -18.01 -60.50 -24.15
C ASP A 252 -17.97 -60.24 -22.64
N ASP A 253 -18.81 -59.31 -22.17
CA ASP A 253 -18.98 -59.04 -20.75
C ASP A 253 -20.03 -59.99 -20.17
N PHE A 254 -19.58 -61.09 -19.57
CA PHE A 254 -20.49 -62.07 -18.96
C PHE A 254 -21.30 -61.50 -17.78
N ALA A 255 -20.89 -60.39 -17.17
CA ALA A 255 -21.67 -59.71 -16.14
C ALA A 255 -22.79 -58.82 -16.73
N ARG A 256 -22.73 -58.50 -18.03
CA ARG A 256 -23.75 -57.75 -18.77
C ARG A 256 -24.04 -58.43 -20.12
N PRO A 257 -24.92 -59.44 -20.13
CA PRO A 257 -25.21 -60.22 -21.34
C PRO A 257 -25.59 -59.33 -22.53
N GLY A 258 -24.95 -59.55 -23.67
CA GLY A 258 -25.15 -58.77 -24.90
C GLY A 258 -24.24 -57.55 -25.03
N GLU A 259 -23.52 -57.15 -23.99
CA GLU A 259 -22.49 -56.12 -24.07
C GLU A 259 -21.12 -56.74 -24.39
N LYS A 260 -20.39 -56.05 -25.27
CA LYS A 260 -18.98 -56.33 -25.56
C LYS A 260 -18.11 -55.16 -25.11
N VAL A 261 -16.91 -55.45 -24.66
CA VAL A 261 -15.93 -54.45 -24.22
C VAL A 261 -14.70 -54.55 -25.10
N LEU A 262 -14.37 -53.45 -25.77
CA LEU A 262 -13.12 -53.29 -26.50
C LEU A 262 -11.99 -52.97 -25.52
N LEU A 263 -10.98 -53.83 -25.48
CA LEU A 263 -9.83 -53.74 -24.58
C LEU A 263 -8.56 -53.42 -25.35
N GLU A 264 -7.83 -52.40 -24.93
CA GLU A 264 -6.47 -52.14 -25.38
C GLU A 264 -5.47 -52.86 -24.47
N LEU A 265 -4.63 -53.70 -25.07
CA LEU A 265 -3.67 -54.55 -24.38
C LEU A 265 -2.25 -54.16 -24.76
N ASP A 266 -1.30 -54.42 -23.86
CA ASP A 266 0.12 -54.31 -24.10
C ASP A 266 0.64 -55.59 -24.77
N PRO A 267 1.11 -55.54 -26.03
CA PRO A 267 1.59 -56.72 -26.76
C PRO A 267 2.81 -57.40 -26.13
N SER A 268 3.56 -56.67 -25.30
CA SER A 268 4.73 -57.20 -24.61
C SER A 268 4.37 -58.09 -23.40
N LEU A 269 3.12 -58.01 -22.93
CA LEU A 269 2.59 -58.80 -21.82
C LEU A 269 1.67 -59.90 -22.34
N ASP A 270 1.60 -61.02 -21.61
CA ASP A 270 0.58 -62.03 -21.86
C ASP A 270 -0.79 -61.61 -21.29
N ALA A 271 -1.83 -62.40 -21.56
CA ALA A 271 -3.20 -62.10 -21.14
C ALA A 271 -3.31 -61.90 -19.62
N LYS A 272 -2.59 -62.73 -18.84
CA LYS A 272 -2.55 -62.64 -17.37
C LYS A 272 -1.81 -61.36 -16.92
N GLY A 273 -0.67 -61.04 -17.52
CA GLY A 273 0.08 -59.82 -17.23
C GLY A 273 -0.72 -58.54 -17.53
N ASN A 274 -1.45 -58.51 -18.65
CA ASN A 274 -2.36 -57.39 -18.97
C ASN A 274 -3.51 -57.26 -17.95
N MET A 275 -4.10 -58.38 -17.53
CA MET A 275 -5.13 -58.42 -16.50
C MET A 275 -4.61 -57.89 -15.15
N GLU A 276 -3.45 -58.37 -14.69
CA GLU A 276 -2.82 -57.89 -13.45
C GLU A 276 -2.47 -56.40 -13.51
N ARG A 277 -2.03 -55.90 -14.67
CA ARG A 277 -1.79 -54.47 -14.91
C ARG A 277 -3.07 -53.65 -14.75
N LEU A 278 -4.18 -54.08 -15.34
CA LEU A 278 -5.48 -53.41 -15.22
C LEU A 278 -5.98 -53.41 -13.77
N PHE A 279 -5.96 -54.55 -13.08
CA PHE A 279 -6.33 -54.63 -11.65
C PHE A 279 -5.44 -53.76 -10.76
N SER A 280 -4.13 -53.75 -10.99
CA SER A 280 -3.18 -52.95 -10.22
C SER A 280 -3.43 -51.46 -10.42
N ARG A 281 -3.70 -51.03 -11.66
CA ARG A 281 -4.06 -49.65 -11.98
C ARG A 281 -5.39 -49.24 -11.32
N ALA A 282 -6.43 -50.09 -11.42
CA ALA A 282 -7.72 -49.87 -10.78
C ALA A 282 -7.57 -49.74 -9.24
N LYS A 283 -6.91 -50.70 -8.60
CA LYS A 283 -6.66 -50.71 -7.14
C LYS A 283 -5.85 -49.50 -6.67
N ARG A 284 -4.94 -48.97 -7.49
CA ARG A 284 -4.20 -47.74 -7.17
C ARG A 284 -5.11 -46.51 -7.20
N LEU A 285 -5.96 -46.41 -8.22
CA LEU A 285 -6.90 -45.29 -8.38
C LEU A 285 -8.02 -45.32 -7.31
N GLU A 286 -8.56 -46.50 -7.00
CA GLU A 286 -9.54 -46.72 -5.91
C GLU A 286 -8.98 -46.26 -4.56
N ARG A 287 -7.74 -46.61 -4.23
CA ARG A 287 -7.05 -46.17 -3.00
C ARG A 287 -6.79 -44.67 -2.98
N GLY A 288 -6.54 -44.06 -4.14
CA GLY A 288 -6.31 -42.62 -4.28
C GLY A 288 -7.58 -41.78 -4.13
N LEU A 289 -8.74 -42.34 -4.49
CA LEU A 289 -10.03 -41.64 -4.50
C LEU A 289 -10.37 -40.92 -3.17
N PRO A 290 -10.36 -41.56 -1.99
CA PRO A 290 -10.69 -40.88 -0.74
C PRO A 290 -9.69 -39.78 -0.37
N VAL A 291 -8.40 -39.96 -0.71
CA VAL A 291 -7.34 -38.98 -0.44
C VAL A 291 -7.54 -37.74 -1.31
N VAL A 292 -7.78 -37.93 -2.62
CA VAL A 292 -8.03 -36.81 -3.55
C VAL A 292 -9.31 -36.08 -3.18
N LYS A 293 -10.40 -36.79 -2.85
CA LYS A 293 -11.66 -36.19 -2.38
C LYS A 293 -11.45 -35.33 -1.13
N LYS A 294 -10.76 -35.85 -0.11
CA LYS A 294 -10.48 -35.09 1.11
C LYS A 294 -9.69 -33.81 0.79
N ARG A 295 -8.59 -33.93 0.03
CA ARG A 295 -7.77 -32.78 -0.34
C ARG A 295 -8.53 -31.74 -1.16
N LEU A 296 -9.44 -32.19 -2.04
CA LEU A 296 -10.29 -31.31 -2.83
C LEU A 296 -11.25 -30.53 -1.93
N ASN A 297 -11.90 -31.20 -0.97
CA ASN A 297 -12.78 -30.56 0.00
C ASN A 297 -12.01 -29.52 0.84
N ASP A 298 -10.88 -29.91 1.44
CA ASP A 298 -10.04 -29.00 2.23
C ASP A 298 -9.59 -27.77 1.42
N ALA A 299 -9.22 -27.98 0.14
CA ALA A 299 -8.82 -26.89 -0.76
C ALA A 299 -9.99 -25.96 -1.11
N ASN A 300 -11.19 -26.52 -1.33
CA ASN A 300 -12.40 -25.76 -1.63
C ASN A 300 -12.89 -24.95 -0.42
N GLU A 301 -12.86 -25.52 0.79
CA GLU A 301 -13.19 -24.81 2.03
C GLU A 301 -12.25 -23.61 2.22
N ARG A 302 -10.95 -23.83 2.07
CA ARG A 302 -9.97 -22.74 2.15
C ARG A 302 -10.17 -21.69 1.07
N LEU A 303 -10.46 -22.10 -0.17
CA LEU A 303 -10.75 -21.20 -1.28
C LEU A 303 -11.99 -20.35 -1.01
N SER A 304 -13.04 -20.94 -0.47
CA SER A 304 -14.27 -20.26 -0.03
C SER A 304 -13.97 -19.22 1.05
N GLY A 305 -13.19 -19.59 2.07
CA GLY A 305 -12.76 -18.66 3.12
C GLY A 305 -12.00 -17.44 2.58
N ILE A 306 -11.09 -17.64 1.62
CA ILE A 306 -10.35 -16.53 1.00
C ILE A 306 -11.27 -15.64 0.16
N ARG A 307 -12.25 -16.22 -0.55
CA ARG A 307 -13.24 -15.43 -1.33
C ARG A 307 -14.06 -14.53 -0.42
N MET A 308 -14.58 -15.07 0.69
CA MET A 308 -15.31 -14.31 1.68
C MET A 308 -14.45 -13.20 2.32
N GLN A 309 -13.17 -13.47 2.61
CA GLN A 309 -12.26 -12.44 3.10
C GLN A 309 -12.05 -11.33 2.05
N LEU A 310 -11.88 -11.67 0.78
CA LEU A 310 -11.72 -10.68 -0.29
C LEU A 310 -12.96 -9.78 -0.45
N GLU A 311 -14.17 -10.34 -0.32
CA GLU A 311 -15.43 -9.58 -0.31
C GLU A 311 -15.52 -8.65 0.90
N ARG A 312 -15.15 -9.12 2.09
CA ARG A 312 -15.10 -8.27 3.29
C ARG A 312 -14.16 -7.07 3.14
N LEU A 313 -13.07 -7.20 2.37
CA LEU A 313 -12.13 -6.10 2.16
C LEU A 313 -12.67 -4.97 1.27
N GLU A 314 -13.79 -5.14 0.57
CA GLU A 314 -14.28 -4.13 -0.37
C GLU A 314 -14.67 -2.83 0.33
N ASP A 315 -15.44 -2.95 1.40
CA ASP A 315 -15.99 -1.81 2.16
C ASP A 315 -15.43 -1.72 3.59
N ALA A 316 -14.48 -2.57 3.96
CA ALA A 316 -13.87 -2.53 5.28
C ALA A 316 -13.22 -1.16 5.57
N PRO A 317 -13.48 -0.60 6.79
CA PRO A 317 -12.82 0.61 7.26
C PRO A 317 -11.35 0.34 7.61
N LEU A 318 -10.56 1.42 7.76
CA LEU A 318 -9.12 1.33 7.98
C LEU A 318 -8.75 0.44 9.19
N GLU A 319 -9.47 0.58 10.29
CA GLU A 319 -9.21 -0.15 11.55
C GLU A 319 -9.40 -1.67 11.36
N GLU A 320 -10.41 -2.09 10.59
CA GLU A 320 -10.62 -3.50 10.28
C GLU A 320 -9.52 -4.02 9.34
N LEU A 321 -9.12 -3.23 8.34
CA LEU A 321 -8.02 -3.57 7.45
C LEU A 321 -6.70 -3.75 8.22
N GLU A 322 -6.41 -2.88 9.19
CA GLU A 322 -5.24 -2.97 10.06
C GLU A 322 -5.29 -4.25 10.91
N ALA A 323 -6.43 -4.55 11.53
CA ALA A 323 -6.62 -5.78 12.29
C ALA A 323 -6.42 -7.06 11.44
N ILE A 324 -6.79 -7.02 10.15
CA ILE A 324 -6.55 -8.12 9.20
C ILE A 324 -5.07 -8.17 8.78
N ALA A 325 -4.39 -7.03 8.69
CA ALA A 325 -2.98 -6.95 8.33
C ALA A 325 -2.03 -7.43 9.43
N SER A 326 -2.42 -7.27 10.70
CA SER A 326 -1.66 -7.73 11.87
C SER A 326 -1.78 -9.23 12.16
N LYS A 327 -2.69 -9.94 11.46
CA LYS A 327 -2.82 -11.40 11.49
C LYS A 327 -2.02 -12.06 10.35
#